data_AF-A0A7J6N2S1-F1
#
_entry.id   AF-A0A7J6N2S1-F1
#
_cell.length_a   1.000
_cell.length_b   1.000
_cell.length_c   1.000
_cell.angle_alpha   90.00
_cell.angle_beta   90.00
_cell.angle_gamma   90.00
#
_symmetry.space_group_name_H-M   'P 1'
#
loop_
_entity.id
_entity.type
_entity.pdbx_description
1 polymer ?
#
loop_
_entity_poly.entity_id
_entity_poly.type
_entity_poly.pdbx_seq_one_letter_code
_entity_poly.pdbx_strand_id
1 'polypeptide(L)'
;RARDEPGHLTLKFREKSEAVSNKEALRRELEEKEKKAKGAIEAPADSAFPEDCDEDPDVGGGDSDAESDRGSSGSDDEDEEEEAELMRELAKIRAERAAEEAKAKAVEQAKEEEEERQQIAVGNPLLEGGGNMQLKRRWDDDTVFKNQSRNQPKEKKRFINDAVGSDFHRKFLDRYIL
;
A
#
# COMPACT_ATOMS: atom_id res chain seq x y z
N ARG A 1 -24.92 -51.68 24.31
CA ARG A 1 -24.89 -51.58 25.78
C ARG A 1 -24.31 -50.25 26.27
N ALA A 2 -23.05 -49.89 26.05
CA ALA A 2 -22.52 -48.59 26.50
C ALA A 2 -23.14 -47.34 25.80
N ARG A 3 -23.70 -47.50 24.59
CA ARG A 3 -24.41 -46.43 23.86
C ARG A 3 -25.87 -46.23 24.32
N ASP A 4 -26.40 -47.15 25.12
CA ASP A 4 -27.79 -47.16 25.59
C ASP A 4 -27.90 -46.62 27.03
N GLU A 5 -26.77 -46.22 27.61
CA GLU A 5 -26.73 -45.56 28.92
C GLU A 5 -27.39 -44.17 28.80
N PRO A 6 -28.16 -43.74 29.82
CA PRO A 6 -28.88 -42.48 29.77
C PRO A 6 -27.93 -41.29 29.62
N GLY A 7 -27.99 -40.62 28.47
CA GLY A 7 -27.21 -39.43 28.14
C GLY A 7 -28.09 -38.37 27.46
N HIS A 8 -27.82 -37.09 27.74
CA HIS A 8 -28.60 -35.96 27.20
C HIS A 8 -30.12 -36.12 27.38
N LEU A 9 -30.54 -36.39 28.62
CA LEU A 9 -31.94 -36.64 28.99
C LEU A 9 -32.87 -35.42 28.87
N THR A 10 -32.34 -34.24 28.54
CA THR A 10 -33.09 -33.01 28.40
C THR A 10 -32.91 -32.43 27.01
N LEU A 11 -34.04 -32.13 26.36
CA LEU A 11 -34.06 -31.41 25.10
C LEU A 11 -33.88 -29.92 25.35
N LYS A 12 -32.92 -29.30 24.66
CA LYS A 12 -32.73 -27.85 24.68
C LYS A 12 -33.66 -27.21 23.66
N PHE A 13 -34.52 -26.31 24.14
CA PHE A 13 -35.34 -25.47 23.26
C PHE A 13 -34.58 -24.18 22.96
N ARG A 14 -34.66 -23.73 21.71
CA ARG A 14 -34.15 -22.42 21.34
C ARG A 14 -35.04 -21.34 21.97
N GLU A 15 -34.47 -20.49 22.81
CA GLU A 15 -35.18 -19.31 23.31
C GLU A 15 -35.52 -18.38 22.13
N LYS A 16 -36.74 -17.83 22.15
CA LYS A 16 -37.26 -17.02 21.04
C LYS A 16 -36.55 -15.67 21.07
N SER A 17 -35.48 -15.53 20.27
CA SER A 17 -34.78 -14.26 20.10
C SER A 17 -35.55 -13.34 19.15
N GLU A 18 -35.75 -12.09 19.54
CA GLU A 18 -36.42 -11.06 18.73
C GLU A 18 -35.79 -10.85 17.34
N ALA A 19 -34.52 -11.26 17.17
CA ALA A 19 -33.80 -11.27 15.91
C ALA A 19 -34.52 -12.05 14.79
N VAL A 20 -35.38 -13.02 15.09
CA VAL A 20 -36.08 -13.82 14.06
C VAL A 20 -37.36 -13.13 13.55
N SER A 21 -37.89 -12.16 14.32
CA SER A 21 -39.16 -11.49 14.02
C SER A 21 -39.03 -10.37 12.98
N ASN A 22 -37.90 -9.65 12.98
CA ASN A 22 -37.71 -8.46 12.17
C ASN A 22 -36.90 -8.77 10.91
N LYS A 23 -37.60 -9.21 9.86
CA LYS A 23 -37.01 -9.53 8.55
C LYS A 23 -36.16 -8.39 7.96
N GLU A 24 -36.56 -7.15 8.20
CA GLU A 24 -35.84 -5.96 7.70
C GLU A 24 -34.52 -5.73 8.44
N ALA A 25 -34.50 -5.93 9.76
CA ALA A 25 -33.27 -5.86 10.55
C ALA A 25 -32.26 -6.95 10.13
N LEU A 26 -32.74 -8.17 9.87
CA LEU A 26 -31.90 -9.27 9.37
C LEU A 26 -31.32 -8.99 7.98
N ARG A 27 -32.10 -8.38 7.07
CA ARG A 27 -31.62 -7.99 5.75
C ARG A 27 -30.49 -6.96 5.85
N ARG A 28 -30.69 -5.92 6.65
CA ARG A 28 -29.68 -4.88 6.88
C ARG A 28 -28.39 -5.44 7.51
N GLU A 29 -28.53 -6.33 8.50
CA GLU A 29 -27.38 -6.96 9.14
C GLU A 29 -26.59 -7.87 8.17
N LEU A 30 -27.29 -8.58 7.28
CA LEU A 30 -26.67 -9.40 6.25
C LEU A 30 -25.89 -8.53 5.27
N GLU A 31 -26.50 -7.44 4.79
CA GLU A 31 -25.88 -6.51 3.86
C GLU A 31 -24.62 -5.85 4.44
N GLU A 32 -24.66 -5.44 5.72
CA GLU A 32 -23.48 -4.91 6.41
C GLU A 32 -22.36 -5.96 6.54
N LYS A 33 -22.73 -7.20 6.88
CA LYS A 33 -21.78 -8.33 6.95
C LYS A 33 -21.19 -8.66 5.60
N GLU A 34 -21.98 -8.58 4.53
CA GLU A 34 -21.52 -8.80 3.16
C GLU A 34 -20.56 -7.69 2.72
N LYS A 35 -20.90 -6.42 2.95
CA LYS A 35 -20.01 -5.28 2.66
C LYS A 35 -18.69 -5.40 3.42
N LYS A 36 -18.74 -5.80 4.69
CA LYS A 36 -17.54 -6.06 5.50
C LYS A 36 -16.73 -7.26 4.99
N ALA A 37 -17.39 -8.34 4.57
CA ALA A 37 -16.74 -9.53 4.03
C ALA A 37 -16.09 -9.24 2.67
N LYS A 38 -16.78 -8.52 1.79
CA LYS A 38 -16.24 -8.05 0.49
C LYS A 38 -15.03 -7.14 0.68
N GLY A 39 -15.07 -6.22 1.65
CA GLY A 39 -13.92 -5.36 1.97
C GLY A 39 -12.72 -6.10 2.61
N ALA A 40 -12.95 -7.26 3.23
CA ALA A 40 -11.91 -8.08 3.84
C ALA A 40 -11.28 -9.10 2.86
N ILE A 41 -11.97 -9.41 1.76
CA ILE A 41 -11.47 -10.27 0.70
C ILE A 41 -10.78 -9.37 -0.32
N GLU A 42 -9.46 -9.27 -0.26
CA GLU A 42 -8.68 -8.72 -1.38
C GLU A 42 -8.99 -9.57 -2.62
N ALA A 43 -9.58 -8.94 -3.64
CA ALA A 43 -9.97 -9.63 -4.87
C ALA A 43 -8.73 -10.29 -5.49
N PRO A 44 -8.72 -11.62 -5.71
CA PRO A 44 -7.66 -12.22 -6.50
C PRO A 44 -7.77 -11.65 -7.92
N ALA A 45 -6.67 -11.09 -8.45
CA ALA A 45 -6.60 -10.44 -9.77
C ALA A 45 -6.93 -11.34 -10.99
N ASP A 46 -7.47 -12.55 -10.76
CA ASP A 46 -7.71 -13.59 -11.77
C ASP A 46 -9.12 -14.21 -11.57
N SER A 47 -10.08 -13.39 -11.11
CA SER A 47 -11.51 -13.69 -11.15
C SER A 47 -11.92 -13.91 -12.61
N ALA A 48 -12.30 -15.12 -12.98
CA ALA A 48 -12.73 -15.46 -14.36
C ALA A 48 -14.11 -14.88 -14.75
N PHE A 49 -14.64 -13.94 -13.96
CA PHE A 49 -15.91 -13.25 -14.21
C PHE A 49 -15.61 -11.78 -14.51
N PRO A 50 -16.12 -11.23 -15.64
CA PRO A 50 -15.97 -9.82 -15.98
C PRO A 50 -16.47 -8.92 -14.85
N GLU A 51 -15.70 -7.88 -14.55
CA GLU A 51 -15.97 -6.85 -13.53
C GLU A 51 -17.21 -5.97 -13.87
N ASP A 52 -17.82 -6.23 -15.03
CA ASP A 52 -18.88 -5.43 -15.68
C ASP A 52 -20.30 -5.97 -15.41
N CYS A 53 -20.46 -6.90 -14.45
CA CYS A 53 -21.74 -7.56 -14.18
C CYS A 53 -22.49 -7.02 -12.94
N ASP A 54 -21.89 -6.08 -12.21
CA ASP A 54 -22.45 -5.48 -10.97
C ASP A 54 -22.51 -3.93 -11.03
N GLU A 55 -22.55 -3.32 -12.22
CA GLU A 55 -22.72 -1.86 -12.38
C GLU A 55 -24.22 -1.52 -12.58
N ASP A 56 -24.91 -1.19 -11.49
CA ASP A 56 -26.23 -0.53 -11.53
C ASP A 56 -26.02 0.98 -11.83
N PRO A 57 -26.60 1.54 -12.92
CA PRO A 57 -26.52 2.98 -13.18
C PRO A 57 -27.52 3.74 -12.31
N ASP A 58 -27.12 4.19 -11.12
CA ASP A 58 -27.89 5.17 -10.34
C ASP A 58 -27.57 6.60 -10.78
N VAL A 59 -28.53 7.21 -11.46
CA VAL A 59 -28.55 8.59 -11.92
C VAL A 59 -29.27 9.45 -10.88
N GLY A 60 -28.56 10.45 -10.32
CA GLY A 60 -29.11 11.80 -10.17
C GLY A 60 -29.20 12.44 -8.78
N GLY A 61 -28.64 13.65 -8.68
CA GLY A 61 -28.99 14.73 -7.73
C GLY A 61 -27.91 14.97 -6.66
N GLY A 62 -27.28 16.14 -6.48
CA GLY A 62 -27.62 17.51 -6.83
C GLY A 62 -27.67 18.37 -5.55
N ASP A 63 -26.64 19.21 -5.38
CA ASP A 63 -26.57 20.47 -4.61
C ASP A 63 -26.55 20.48 -3.07
N SER A 64 -25.50 21.10 -2.49
CA SER A 64 -25.65 22.10 -1.42
C SER A 64 -24.35 22.88 -1.17
N ASP A 65 -24.45 24.18 -1.44
CA ASP A 65 -23.53 25.30 -1.20
C ASP A 65 -23.20 25.52 0.31
N ALA A 66 -22.03 26.08 0.63
CA ALA A 66 -21.66 26.54 1.97
C ALA A 66 -20.66 27.71 1.92
N GLU A 67 -21.19 28.89 2.21
CA GLU A 67 -20.62 30.24 2.23
C GLU A 67 -19.34 30.43 3.09
N SER A 68 -18.43 31.30 2.64
CA SER A 68 -17.27 31.81 3.40
C SER A 68 -17.36 33.32 3.56
N ASP A 69 -17.45 33.76 4.82
CA ASP A 69 -17.57 35.16 5.25
C ASP A 69 -16.22 35.90 5.24
N ARG A 70 -16.25 37.20 4.90
CA ARG A 70 -15.11 38.13 4.78
C ARG A 70 -15.22 39.21 5.86
N GLY A 71 -14.14 39.47 6.60
CA GLY A 71 -14.01 40.64 7.48
C GLY A 71 -12.70 41.40 7.23
N SER A 72 -12.79 42.71 7.03
CA SER A 72 -11.69 43.65 6.80
C SER A 72 -11.90 44.91 7.65
N SER A 73 -10.84 45.45 8.28
CA SER A 73 -10.55 46.90 8.33
C SER A 73 -9.26 47.17 9.13
N GLY A 74 -8.38 48.02 8.60
CA GLY A 74 -7.16 48.48 9.28
C GLY A 74 -7.36 49.71 10.17
N SER A 75 -6.28 50.15 10.83
CA SER A 75 -6.06 51.52 11.28
C SER A 75 -4.57 51.77 11.49
N ASP A 76 -4.13 52.91 10.99
CA ASP A 76 -2.81 53.51 11.01
C ASP A 76 -2.64 54.34 12.30
N ASP A 77 -1.42 54.46 12.83
CA ASP A 77 -1.05 55.49 13.82
C ASP A 77 0.46 55.76 13.70
N GLU A 78 0.78 56.90 13.11
CA GLU A 78 2.11 57.46 12.83
C GLU A 78 2.48 58.38 14.00
N ASP A 79 3.65 58.19 14.63
CA ASP A 79 4.44 59.28 15.28
C ASP A 79 5.71 58.69 15.94
N GLU A 80 6.68 58.20 15.15
CA GLU A 80 8.05 57.82 15.60
C GLU A 80 9.02 57.66 14.40
N GLU A 81 8.92 58.53 13.39
CA GLU A 81 9.46 58.27 12.02
C GLU A 81 11.00 58.24 11.91
N GLU A 82 11.75 59.02 12.71
CA GLU A 82 13.22 59.18 12.50
C GLU A 82 14.06 58.03 13.10
N GLU A 83 13.68 57.49 14.27
CA GLU A 83 14.32 56.29 14.86
C GLU A 83 13.85 54.99 14.16
N ALA A 84 12.60 54.98 13.69
CA ALA A 84 12.05 53.89 12.89
C ALA A 84 12.70 53.78 11.50
N GLU A 85 13.07 54.89 10.85
CA GLU A 85 13.79 54.85 9.57
C GLU A 85 15.19 54.23 9.70
N LEU A 86 15.94 54.57 10.75
CA LEU A 86 17.28 54.00 11.00
C LEU A 86 17.21 52.49 11.32
N MET A 87 16.19 52.07 12.09
CA MET A 87 15.95 50.64 12.38
C MET A 87 15.50 49.87 11.13
N ARG A 88 14.75 50.49 10.21
CA ARG A 88 14.39 49.92 8.90
C ARG A 88 15.61 49.79 7.98
N GLU A 89 16.52 50.76 7.98
CA GLU A 89 17.75 50.70 7.20
C GLU A 89 18.71 49.60 7.73
N LEU A 90 18.88 49.49 9.05
CA LEU A 90 19.62 48.38 9.66
C LEU A 90 18.97 47.02 9.42
N ALA A 91 17.64 46.94 9.44
CA ALA A 91 16.91 45.71 9.11
C ALA A 91 17.12 45.31 7.64
N LYS A 92 17.16 46.29 6.72
CA LYS A 92 17.46 46.04 5.30
C LYS A 92 18.89 45.55 5.08
N ILE A 93 19.88 46.15 5.74
CA ILE A 93 21.29 45.70 5.68
C ILE A 93 21.45 44.30 6.29
N ARG A 94 20.77 44.01 7.41
CA ARG A 94 20.80 42.67 8.03
C ARG A 94 20.11 41.63 7.16
N ALA A 95 18.99 41.97 6.52
CA ALA A 95 18.28 41.07 5.61
C ALA A 95 19.11 40.77 4.35
N GLU A 96 19.77 41.78 3.78
CA GLU A 96 20.66 41.62 2.63
C GLU A 96 21.88 40.75 2.97
N ARG A 97 22.52 41.00 4.12
CA ARG A 97 23.67 40.22 4.59
C ARG A 97 23.30 38.78 4.94
N ALA A 98 22.14 38.57 5.56
CA ALA A 98 21.62 37.22 5.85
C ALA A 98 21.29 36.45 4.56
N ALA A 99 20.80 37.14 3.52
CA ALA A 99 20.54 36.54 2.21
C ALA A 99 21.84 36.18 1.47
N GLU A 100 22.89 36.99 1.58
CA GLU A 100 24.21 36.69 1.01
C GLU A 100 24.91 35.53 1.75
N GLU A 101 24.86 35.51 3.08
CA GLU A 101 25.40 34.42 3.90
C GLU A 101 24.66 33.09 3.63
N ALA A 102 23.33 33.13 3.48
CA ALA A 102 22.55 31.95 3.10
C ALA A 102 22.94 31.41 1.71
N LYS A 103 23.20 32.30 0.75
CA LYS A 103 23.70 31.90 -0.59
C LYS A 103 25.12 31.34 -0.53
N ALA A 104 26.02 31.97 0.24
CA ALA A 104 27.39 31.49 0.41
C ALA A 104 27.43 30.12 1.07
N LYS A 105 26.62 29.90 2.11
CA LYS A 105 26.48 28.61 2.79
C LYS A 105 25.89 27.53 1.89
N ALA A 106 24.91 27.86 1.04
CA ALA A 106 24.36 26.92 0.07
C ALA A 106 25.42 26.50 -0.98
N VAL A 107 26.29 27.43 -1.40
CA VAL A 107 27.40 27.13 -2.32
C VAL A 107 28.49 26.29 -1.65
N GLU A 108 28.80 26.54 -0.38
CA GLU A 108 29.77 25.74 0.38
C GLU A 108 29.26 24.31 0.60
N GLN A 109 27.99 24.15 0.99
CA GLN A 109 27.35 22.84 1.13
C GLN A 109 27.34 22.07 -0.18
N ALA A 110 27.06 22.73 -1.30
CA ALA A 110 27.10 22.08 -2.62
C ALA A 110 28.51 21.59 -2.99
N LYS A 111 29.56 22.33 -2.61
CA LYS A 111 30.95 21.92 -2.83
C LYS A 111 31.35 20.74 -1.93
N GLU A 112 30.97 20.77 -0.65
CA GLU A 112 31.24 19.68 0.29
C GLU A 112 30.55 18.37 -0.15
N GLU A 113 29.29 18.45 -0.62
CA GLU A 113 28.60 17.29 -1.20
C GLU A 113 29.28 16.77 -2.48
N GLU A 114 29.85 17.65 -3.31
CA GLU A 114 30.58 17.25 -4.50
C GLU A 114 31.91 16.55 -4.14
N GLU A 115 32.64 17.07 -3.16
CA GLU A 115 33.87 16.46 -2.65
C GLU A 115 33.60 15.11 -1.99
N GLU A 116 32.53 14.98 -1.20
CA GLU A 116 32.10 13.70 -0.60
C GLU A 116 31.75 12.67 -1.68
N ARG A 117 31.00 13.08 -2.72
CA ARG A 117 30.68 12.21 -3.87
C ARG A 117 31.94 11.76 -4.61
N GLN A 118 32.92 12.65 -4.78
CA GLN A 118 34.20 12.29 -5.40
C GLN A 118 35.00 11.31 -4.54
N GLN A 119 35.05 11.51 -3.22
CA GLN A 119 35.72 10.59 -2.29
C GLN A 119 35.05 9.21 -2.26
N ILE A 120 33.72 9.14 -2.28
CA ILE A 120 32.98 7.87 -2.35
C ILE A 120 33.25 7.14 -3.68
N ALA A 121 33.36 7.88 -4.79
CA ALA A 121 33.65 7.30 -6.10
C ALA A 121 35.08 6.75 -6.19
N VAL A 122 36.07 7.47 -5.64
CA VAL A 122 37.50 7.08 -5.65
C VAL A 122 37.81 6.01 -4.58
N GLY A 123 37.11 6.02 -3.45
CA GLY A 123 37.34 5.09 -2.34
C GLY A 123 36.93 3.63 -2.61
N ASN A 124 36.30 3.33 -3.76
CA ASN A 124 35.91 1.98 -4.12
C ASN A 124 36.93 1.34 -5.08
N PRO A 125 37.88 0.52 -4.58
CA PRO A 125 38.85 -0.17 -5.42
C PRO A 125 38.22 -1.16 -6.41
N LEU A 126 36.93 -1.50 -6.25
CA LEU A 126 36.16 -2.32 -7.20
C LEU A 126 35.75 -1.54 -8.46
N LEU A 127 35.66 -0.20 -8.38
CA LEU A 127 35.29 0.68 -9.50
C LEU A 127 36.52 1.12 -10.32
N GLU A 128 37.66 1.36 -9.68
CA GLU A 128 38.92 1.72 -10.37
C GLU A 128 39.57 0.52 -11.07
N GLY A 129 39.29 -0.69 -10.59
CA GLY A 129 39.66 -1.94 -11.23
C GLY A 129 38.80 -2.25 -12.45
N GLY A 130 38.88 -1.42 -13.50
CA GLY A 130 38.43 -1.72 -14.87
C GLY A 130 39.17 -2.88 -15.52
N GLY A 131 39.67 -3.83 -14.73
CA GLY A 131 40.17 -5.10 -15.20
C GLY A 131 39.00 -5.89 -15.77
N ASN A 132 39.10 -6.19 -17.06
CA ASN A 132 38.34 -7.21 -17.79
C ASN A 132 38.51 -8.61 -17.16
N MET A 133 38.16 -8.77 -15.88
CA MET A 133 37.91 -10.04 -15.24
C MET A 133 36.46 -10.44 -15.52
N GLN A 134 35.98 -10.23 -16.76
CA GLN A 134 34.87 -11.02 -17.23
C GLN A 134 35.35 -12.47 -17.14
N LEU A 135 34.79 -13.23 -16.20
CA LEU A 135 34.99 -14.67 -16.16
C LEU A 135 34.72 -15.19 -17.57
N LYS A 136 35.80 -15.56 -18.27
CA LYS A 136 35.82 -15.84 -19.72
C LYS A 136 34.88 -16.99 -20.09
N ARG A 137 34.52 -17.81 -19.10
CA ARG A 137 33.46 -18.80 -19.17
C ARG A 137 32.98 -19.09 -17.77
N ARG A 138 31.67 -18.97 -17.54
CA ARG A 138 31.03 -19.39 -16.29
C ARG A 138 30.92 -20.92 -16.32
N TRP A 139 31.02 -21.58 -15.18
CA TRP A 139 30.81 -23.03 -15.08
C TRP A 139 29.43 -23.44 -15.62
N ASP A 140 28.45 -22.53 -15.51
CA ASP A 140 27.11 -22.67 -16.07
C ASP A 140 27.05 -22.58 -17.58
N ASP A 141 28.07 -22.09 -18.30
CA ASP A 141 28.00 -21.77 -19.73
C ASP A 141 28.01 -23.02 -20.62
N ASP A 142 28.60 -24.12 -20.16
CA ASP A 142 28.68 -25.41 -20.89
C ASP A 142 27.44 -26.31 -20.73
N THR A 143 26.41 -25.84 -20.03
CA THR A 143 25.17 -26.63 -19.89
C THR A 143 24.29 -26.52 -21.14
N VAL A 144 23.88 -27.66 -21.69
CA VAL A 144 23.06 -27.73 -22.92
C VAL A 144 21.62 -27.21 -22.73
N PHE A 145 21.13 -27.13 -21.49
CA PHE A 145 19.80 -26.62 -21.16
C PHE A 145 19.91 -25.38 -20.26
N LYS A 146 19.47 -24.22 -20.75
CA LYS A 146 19.37 -22.98 -19.96
C LYS A 146 17.92 -22.70 -19.59
N ASN A 147 17.69 -22.10 -18.43
CA ASN A 147 16.44 -21.43 -18.04
C ASN A 147 15.14 -22.24 -18.27
N GLN A 148 15.17 -23.56 -18.03
CA GLN A 148 14.04 -24.46 -18.29
C GLN A 148 12.77 -24.11 -17.50
N SER A 149 12.92 -23.48 -16.33
CA SER A 149 11.81 -23.12 -15.45
C SER A 149 11.25 -21.71 -15.66
N ARG A 150 11.82 -20.90 -16.58
CA ARG A 150 11.48 -19.48 -16.67
C ARG A 150 10.00 -19.22 -16.97
N ASN A 151 9.35 -20.12 -17.71
CA ASN A 151 7.95 -20.03 -18.11
C ASN A 151 7.10 -21.17 -17.54
N GLN A 152 7.53 -21.83 -16.45
CA GLN A 152 6.73 -22.86 -15.81
C GLN A 152 5.40 -22.24 -15.29
N PRO A 153 4.23 -22.80 -15.67
CA PRO A 153 2.97 -22.31 -15.16
C PRO A 153 2.91 -22.55 -13.65
N LYS A 154 2.72 -21.46 -12.88
CA LYS A 154 2.53 -21.56 -11.44
C LYS A 154 1.24 -22.32 -11.15
N GLU A 155 1.27 -23.18 -10.12
CA GLU A 155 0.06 -23.88 -9.66
C GLU A 155 -0.98 -22.85 -9.21
N LYS A 156 -2.04 -22.68 -10.02
CA LYS A 156 -3.20 -21.86 -9.65
C LYS A 156 -4.01 -22.60 -8.60
N LYS A 157 -4.52 -21.88 -7.60
CA LYS A 157 -5.47 -22.41 -6.62
C LYS A 157 -6.80 -22.66 -7.33
N ARG A 158 -7.06 -23.92 -7.67
CA ARG A 158 -8.31 -24.35 -8.30
C ARG A 158 -8.96 -25.46 -7.48
N PHE A 159 -10.28 -25.43 -7.39
CA PHE A 159 -11.06 -26.51 -6.83
C PHE A 159 -11.67 -27.32 -7.98
N ILE A 160 -11.51 -28.64 -7.93
CA ILE A 160 -12.08 -29.57 -8.90
C ILE A 160 -13.03 -30.48 -8.12
N ASN A 161 -14.29 -30.51 -8.52
CA ASN A 161 -15.30 -31.41 -7.96
C ASN A 161 -15.16 -32.83 -8.54
N ASP A 162 -14.00 -33.44 -8.34
CA ASP A 162 -13.67 -34.81 -8.73
C ASP A 162 -12.67 -35.38 -7.72
N ALA A 163 -12.98 -36.54 -7.14
CA ALA A 163 -12.16 -37.17 -6.11
C ALA A 163 -10.81 -37.67 -6.63
N VAL A 164 -10.69 -38.07 -7.91
CA VAL A 164 -9.45 -38.62 -8.48
C VAL A 164 -8.71 -37.59 -9.32
N GLY A 165 -9.43 -36.73 -10.03
CA GLY A 165 -8.85 -35.64 -10.83
C GLY A 165 -8.38 -34.42 -10.02
N SER A 166 -8.72 -34.34 -8.73
CA SER A 166 -8.36 -33.22 -7.86
C SER A 166 -6.84 -33.12 -7.63
N ASP A 167 -6.36 -31.88 -7.52
CA ASP A 167 -4.99 -31.57 -7.08
C ASP A 167 -4.65 -32.23 -5.74
N PHE A 168 -5.64 -32.39 -4.87
CA PHE A 168 -5.46 -33.08 -3.60
C PHE A 168 -5.07 -34.55 -3.81
N HIS A 169 -5.81 -35.26 -4.67
CA HIS A 169 -5.57 -36.68 -4.90
C HIS A 169 -4.22 -36.91 -5.58
N ARG A 170 -3.86 -36.07 -6.57
CA ARG A 170 -2.52 -36.10 -7.18
C ARG A 170 -1.41 -35.95 -6.14
N LYS A 171 -1.50 -34.94 -5.26
CA LYS A 171 -0.53 -34.71 -4.17
C LYS A 171 -0.53 -35.80 -3.11
N PHE A 172 -1.66 -36.43 -2.87
CA PHE A 172 -1.77 -37.56 -1.94
C PHE A 172 -1.02 -38.77 -2.48
N LEU A 173 -1.24 -39.15 -3.74
CA LEU A 173 -0.53 -40.27 -4.37
C LEU A 173 0.98 -40.01 -4.47
N ASP A 174 1.39 -38.78 -4.83
CA ASP A 174 2.79 -38.35 -4.90
C ASP A 174 3.50 -38.38 -3.53
N ARG A 175 2.76 -38.26 -2.42
CA ARG A 175 3.34 -38.29 -1.07
C ARG A 175 3.42 -39.70 -0.49
N TYR A 176 2.42 -40.54 -0.78
CA TYR A 176 2.21 -41.80 -0.03
C TYR A 176 2.42 -43.06 -0.86
N ILE A 177 2.50 -42.97 -2.19
CA ILE A 177 2.58 -44.13 -3.08
C ILE A 177 3.75 -44.03 -4.06
N LEU A 178 3.88 -42.91 -4.76
CA LEU A 178 5.03 -42.59 -5.61
C LEU A 178 6.21 -42.07 -4.77
#